data_AF-A0A1A3TX24-F1
#
_entry.id   AF-A0A1A3TX24-F1
#
_cell.length_a   1.000
_cell.length_b   1.000
_cell.length_c   1.000
_cell.angle_alpha   90.00
_cell.angle_beta   90.00
_cell.angle_gamma   90.00
#
_symmetry.space_group_name_H-M   'P 1'
#
loop_
_entity.id
_entity.type
_entity.pdbx_description
1 polymer ?
#
loop_
_entity_poly.entity_id
_entity_poly.type
_entity_poly.pdbx_seq_one_letter_code
_entity_poly.pdbx_strand_id
1 'polypeptide(L)'
;MSEQLYDFFGEIFQRYFRPAADTYRRTGGGLVERWLTLTDDVPDRLAQARRAAMAWGKAEIPKATITSETFVITQYGLMYAARLSESRRALYYLATPRALFDPFVDQVETAELRDGAVVVVDSRFGRDLASAHPMDAALRQILDEHLALRVDLPS
;
A
#
# COMPACT_ATOMS: atom_id res chain seq x y z
N MET A 1 -14.99 -23.87 -2.27
CA MET A 1 -13.60 -23.81 -1.76
C MET A 1 -13.08 -22.43 -2.10
N SER A 2 -13.13 -21.51 -1.15
CA SER A 2 -12.76 -20.12 -1.36
C SER A 2 -11.25 -20.07 -1.59
N GLU A 3 -10.81 -19.73 -2.79
CA GLU A 3 -9.41 -19.39 -3.03
C GLU A 3 -9.07 -18.21 -2.10
N GLN A 4 -8.38 -18.50 -1.00
CA GLN A 4 -7.68 -17.48 -0.25
C GLN A 4 -6.62 -16.93 -1.20
N LEU A 5 -6.98 -15.87 -1.93
CA LEU A 5 -6.06 -15.08 -2.72
C LEU A 5 -4.94 -14.68 -1.76
N TYR A 6 -3.76 -15.26 -2.00
CA TYR A 6 -2.55 -14.97 -1.26
C TYR A 6 -2.40 -13.44 -1.08
N ASP A 7 -2.59 -12.97 0.16
CA ASP A 7 -2.50 -11.56 0.53
C ASP A 7 -1.06 -11.23 0.89
N PHE A 8 -0.20 -11.25 -0.14
CA PHE A 8 1.21 -10.87 -0.05
C PHE A 8 1.43 -9.56 0.69
N PHE A 9 0.55 -8.58 0.43
CA PHE A 9 0.61 -7.28 1.09
C PHE A 9 0.26 -7.39 2.57
N GLY A 10 -0.75 -8.18 2.92
CA GLY A 10 -1.06 -8.53 4.31
C GLY A 10 0.13 -9.13 5.04
N GLU A 11 0.83 -10.11 4.45
CA GLU A 11 1.99 -10.75 5.07
C GLU A 11 3.16 -9.78 5.26
N ILE A 12 3.52 -9.01 4.24
CA ILE A 12 4.60 -8.02 4.34
C ILE A 12 4.27 -6.94 5.38
N PHE A 13 3.04 -6.40 5.34
CA PHE A 13 2.63 -5.39 6.31
C PHE A 13 2.57 -5.96 7.74
N GLN A 14 2.08 -7.18 7.94
CA GLN A 14 2.08 -7.82 9.26
C GLN A 14 3.49 -8.07 9.79
N ARG A 15 4.43 -8.46 8.91
CA ARG A 15 5.82 -8.71 9.30
C ARG A 15 6.53 -7.43 9.75
N TYR A 16 6.22 -6.30 9.13
CA TYR A 16 6.79 -5.01 9.49
C TYR A 16 6.05 -4.29 10.65
N PHE A 17 4.71 -4.38 10.71
CA PHE A 17 3.86 -3.62 11.66
C PHE A 17 3.26 -4.44 12.83
N ARG A 18 3.87 -5.57 13.22
CA ARG A 18 3.30 -6.55 14.18
C ARG A 18 2.99 -5.98 15.60
N PRO A 19 1.90 -6.40 16.30
CA PRO A 19 0.55 -6.75 15.85
C PRO A 19 -0.41 -5.55 16.06
N ALA A 20 -0.37 -4.55 15.17
CA ALA A 20 -1.39 -3.50 15.11
C ALA A 20 -2.33 -3.65 13.89
N ALA A 21 -1.95 -4.47 12.90
CA ALA A 21 -2.64 -4.55 11.61
C ALA A 21 -4.00 -5.29 11.64
N ASP A 22 -4.18 -6.28 12.51
CA ASP A 22 -5.42 -7.08 12.54
C ASP A 22 -6.58 -6.40 13.30
N THR A 23 -6.27 -5.54 14.27
CA THR A 23 -7.29 -4.89 15.11
C THR A 23 -8.06 -3.82 14.36
N TYR A 24 -7.45 -3.17 13.36
CA TYR A 24 -8.03 -1.99 12.72
C TYR A 24 -8.75 -2.25 11.39
N ARG A 25 -8.83 -3.51 10.94
CA ARG A 25 -9.67 -3.92 9.79
C ARG A 25 -11.15 -3.52 9.98
N ARG A 26 -11.59 -3.21 11.21
CA ARG A 26 -12.99 -2.99 11.55
C ARG A 26 -13.34 -1.60 12.11
N THR A 27 -12.38 -0.79 12.58
CA THR A 27 -12.71 0.34 13.49
C THR A 27 -12.48 1.76 12.94
N GLY A 28 -11.61 1.98 11.96
CA GLY A 28 -11.43 3.35 11.41
C GLY A 28 -11.65 3.54 9.92
N GLY A 29 -12.38 2.61 9.28
CA GLY A 29 -12.88 2.82 7.92
C GLY A 29 -13.64 4.14 7.78
N GLY A 30 -14.52 4.48 8.73
CA GLY A 30 -15.32 5.71 8.66
C GLY A 30 -14.54 7.01 8.86
N LEU A 31 -13.40 7.00 9.56
CA LEU A 31 -12.56 8.19 9.74
C LEU A 31 -11.65 8.41 8.54
N VAL A 32 -11.11 7.33 7.96
CA VAL A 32 -10.29 7.40 6.74
C VAL A 32 -11.15 7.72 5.51
N GLU A 33 -12.35 7.13 5.39
CA GLU A 33 -13.31 7.50 4.34
C GLU A 33 -13.68 8.99 4.41
N ARG A 34 -13.93 9.51 5.61
CA ARG A 34 -14.21 10.94 5.81
C ARG A 34 -12.99 11.79 5.43
N TRP A 35 -11.78 11.36 5.76
CA TRP A 35 -10.55 12.06 5.37
C TRP A 35 -10.32 12.08 3.86
N LEU A 36 -10.54 10.96 3.17
CA LEU A 36 -10.51 10.87 1.71
C LEU A 36 -11.47 11.86 1.04
N THR A 37 -12.57 12.22 1.72
CA THR A 37 -13.55 13.21 1.23
C THR A 37 -13.23 14.65 1.61
N LEU A 38 -12.30 14.91 2.54
CA LEU A 38 -12.02 16.24 3.09
C LEU A 38 -10.80 16.94 2.47
N THR A 39 -9.91 16.18 1.81
CA THR A 39 -8.69 16.73 1.19
C THR A 39 -8.45 16.08 -0.18
N ASP A 40 -8.27 16.90 -1.22
CA ASP A 40 -7.99 16.44 -2.59
C ASP A 40 -6.60 15.79 -2.74
N ASP A 41 -5.67 16.04 -1.80
CA ASP A 41 -4.29 15.56 -1.85
C ASP A 41 -4.16 14.03 -1.81
N VAL A 42 -5.00 13.34 -1.03
CA VAL A 42 -4.92 11.88 -0.88
C VAL A 42 -5.41 11.16 -2.15
N PRO A 43 -6.59 11.50 -2.70
CA PRO A 43 -7.02 11.00 -4.01
C PRO A 43 -6.00 11.25 -5.13
N ASP A 44 -5.39 12.44 -5.21
CA ASP A 44 -4.41 12.76 -6.25
C ASP A 44 -3.14 11.92 -6.15
N ARG A 45 -2.63 11.72 -4.94
CA ARG A 45 -1.48 10.86 -4.66
C ARG A 45 -1.78 9.41 -5.01
N LEU A 46 -2.95 8.91 -4.61
CA LEU A 46 -3.41 7.57 -4.97
C LEU A 46 -3.49 7.39 -6.49
N ALA A 47 -4.06 8.36 -7.21
CA ALA A 47 -4.12 8.35 -8.66
C ALA A 47 -2.71 8.35 -9.29
N GLN A 48 -1.76 9.08 -8.72
CA GLN A 48 -0.36 9.07 -9.15
C GLN A 48 0.28 7.69 -8.96
N ALA A 49 0.12 7.06 -7.81
CA ALA A 49 0.66 5.73 -7.53
C ALA A 49 0.05 4.66 -8.44
N ARG A 50 -1.28 4.71 -8.64
CA ARG A 50 -1.99 3.82 -9.56
C ARG A 50 -1.46 3.95 -11.00
N ARG A 51 -1.22 5.19 -11.47
CA ARG A 51 -0.62 5.44 -12.79
C ARG A 51 0.79 4.86 -12.89
N ALA A 52 1.62 5.02 -11.86
CA ALA A 52 2.97 4.45 -11.83
C ALA A 52 2.95 2.91 -11.86
N ALA A 53 2.10 2.30 -11.04
CA ALA A 53 1.88 0.86 -10.99
C ALA A 53 1.46 0.30 -12.36
N MET A 54 0.49 0.94 -13.01
CA MET A 54 0.02 0.55 -14.34
C MET A 54 1.09 0.74 -15.42
N ALA A 55 1.86 1.84 -15.38
CA ALA A 55 2.92 2.09 -16.34
C ALA A 55 4.03 1.04 -16.23
N TRP A 56 4.45 0.72 -15.00
CA TRP A 56 5.43 -0.34 -14.76
C TRP A 56 4.87 -1.72 -15.15
N GLY A 57 3.67 -2.06 -14.68
CA GLY A 57 3.08 -3.36 -14.97
C GLY A 57 2.87 -3.61 -16.46
N LYS A 58 2.48 -2.59 -17.24
CA LYS A 58 2.38 -2.68 -18.71
C LYS A 58 3.73 -2.81 -19.41
N ALA A 59 4.80 -2.25 -18.84
CA ALA A 59 6.14 -2.41 -19.37
C ALA A 59 6.65 -3.85 -19.17
N GLU A 60 6.30 -4.49 -18.05
CA GLU A 60 6.64 -5.89 -17.74
C GLU A 60 5.72 -6.89 -18.48
N ILE A 61 4.42 -6.59 -18.53
CA ILE A 61 3.36 -7.44 -19.08
C ILE A 61 2.35 -6.53 -19.81
N PRO A 62 2.34 -6.50 -21.15
CA PRO A 62 1.56 -5.54 -21.93
C PRO A 62 0.06 -5.47 -21.62
N LYS A 63 -0.56 -6.59 -21.19
CA LYS A 63 -1.99 -6.65 -20.82
C LYS A 63 -2.22 -6.76 -19.31
N ALA A 64 -1.24 -6.42 -18.48
CA ALA A 64 -1.42 -6.37 -17.04
C ALA A 64 -2.54 -5.41 -16.65
N THR A 65 -3.44 -5.91 -15.81
CA THR A 65 -4.46 -5.12 -15.13
C THR A 65 -4.25 -5.21 -13.62
N ILE A 66 -4.61 -4.15 -12.89
CA ILE A 66 -4.67 -4.20 -11.43
C ILE A 66 -5.82 -5.15 -11.05
N THR A 67 -5.50 -6.20 -10.30
CA THR A 67 -6.48 -7.17 -9.78
C THR A 67 -6.86 -6.89 -8.35
N SER A 68 -6.00 -6.19 -7.60
CA SER A 68 -6.27 -5.74 -6.25
C SER A 68 -5.35 -4.57 -5.92
N GLU A 69 -5.86 -3.62 -5.17
CA GLU A 69 -5.05 -2.52 -4.64
C GLU A 69 -5.46 -2.17 -3.22
N THR A 70 -4.47 -1.75 -2.45
CA THR A 70 -4.59 -1.41 -1.04
C THR A 70 -3.73 -0.18 -0.80
N PHE A 71 -4.18 0.72 0.06
CA PHE A 71 -3.33 1.77 0.59
C PHE A 71 -3.21 1.65 2.10
N VAL A 72 -2.11 2.17 2.63
CA VAL A 72 -1.83 2.16 4.06
C VAL A 72 -1.40 3.56 4.48
N ILE A 73 -2.00 4.09 5.53
CA ILE A 73 -1.56 5.32 6.16
C ILE A 73 -0.62 4.94 7.30
N THR A 74 0.59 5.47 7.30
CA THR A 74 1.59 5.25 8.35
C THR A 74 2.05 6.58 8.93
N GLN A 75 2.70 6.55 10.08
CA GLN A 75 3.36 7.74 10.65
C GLN A 75 4.41 8.36 9.71
N TYR A 76 5.00 7.56 8.82
CA TYR A 76 6.03 8.01 7.88
C TYR A 76 5.45 8.48 6.54
N GLY A 77 4.17 8.23 6.31
CA GLY A 77 3.54 8.54 5.05
C GLY A 77 2.47 7.57 4.59
N LEU A 78 1.87 7.89 3.45
CA LEU A 78 1.04 6.97 2.70
C LEU A 78 1.93 5.88 2.07
N MET A 79 1.42 4.68 2.00
CA MET A 79 1.92 3.58 1.17
C MET A 79 0.82 3.13 0.22
N TYR A 80 1.22 2.62 -0.94
CA TYR A 80 0.30 2.06 -1.92
C TYR A 80 0.82 0.72 -2.41
N ALA A 81 -0.08 -0.25 -2.51
CA ALA A 81 0.21 -1.61 -2.91
C ALA A 81 -0.78 -2.02 -4.00
N ALA A 82 -0.28 -2.50 -5.13
CA ALA A 82 -1.10 -3.01 -6.21
C ALA A 82 -0.57 -4.33 -6.73
N ARG A 83 -1.48 -5.29 -6.89
CA ARG A 83 -1.22 -6.53 -7.60
C ARG A 83 -1.70 -6.37 -9.03
N LEU A 84 -0.82 -6.60 -9.98
CA LEU A 84 -1.14 -6.67 -11.39
C LEU A 84 -0.94 -8.10 -11.89
N SER A 85 -1.74 -8.55 -12.83
CA SER A 85 -1.53 -9.87 -13.42
C SER A 85 -2.05 -9.98 -14.85
N GLU A 86 -1.45 -10.91 -15.61
CA GLU A 86 -2.03 -11.48 -16.83
C GLU A 86 -1.88 -13.00 -16.73
N SER A 87 -3.00 -13.71 -16.64
CA SER A 87 -3.11 -15.18 -16.65
C SER A 87 -2.40 -15.94 -15.52
N ARG A 88 -1.05 -15.94 -15.48
CA ARG A 88 -0.21 -16.79 -14.62
C ARG A 88 0.94 -16.05 -13.93
N ARG A 89 1.29 -14.84 -14.36
CA ARG A 89 2.38 -14.06 -13.76
C ARG A 89 1.78 -12.93 -12.91
N ALA A 90 2.17 -12.88 -11.64
CA ALA A 90 1.77 -11.83 -10.71
C ALA A 90 2.89 -10.78 -10.58
N LEU A 91 2.53 -9.53 -10.68
CA LEU A 91 3.38 -8.38 -10.43
C LEU A 91 2.87 -7.68 -9.17
N TYR A 92 3.77 -7.35 -8.26
CA TYR A 92 3.46 -6.61 -7.04
C TYR A 92 4.18 -5.28 -7.08
N TYR A 93 3.42 -4.20 -7.13
CA TYR A 93 3.95 -2.85 -7.05
C TYR A 93 3.73 -2.33 -5.63
N LEU A 94 4.81 -1.89 -4.99
CA LEU A 94 4.78 -1.32 -3.64
C LEU A 94 5.40 0.08 -3.64
N ALA A 95 4.56 1.10 -3.57
CA ALA A 95 4.94 2.48 -3.36
C ALA A 95 5.10 2.76 -1.85
N THR A 96 6.30 3.19 -1.45
CA THR A 96 6.66 3.43 -0.05
C THR A 96 7.14 4.87 0.19
N PRO A 97 6.91 5.44 1.39
CA PRO A 97 7.64 6.59 1.86
C PRO A 97 9.13 6.31 1.89
N ARG A 98 9.96 7.35 1.71
CA ARG A 98 11.42 7.20 1.69
C ARG A 98 11.98 6.54 2.96
N ALA A 99 11.39 6.83 4.13
CA ALA A 99 11.79 6.23 5.40
C ALA A 99 11.48 4.72 5.51
N LEU A 100 10.54 4.23 4.71
CA LEU A 100 10.14 2.82 4.65
C LEU A 100 10.68 2.09 3.42
N PHE A 101 11.46 2.75 2.57
CA PHE A 101 11.97 2.13 1.35
C PHE A 101 12.94 0.97 1.65
N ASP A 102 14.07 1.27 2.29
CA ASP A 102 15.10 0.25 2.58
C ASP A 102 14.53 -0.92 3.41
N PRO A 103 13.75 -0.69 4.49
CA PRO A 103 13.19 -1.80 5.24
C PRO A 103 12.26 -2.69 4.43
N PHE A 104 11.48 -2.12 3.49
CA PHE A 104 10.58 -2.93 2.67
C PHE A 104 11.30 -3.65 1.52
N VAL A 105 12.42 -3.11 1.02
CA VAL A 105 13.30 -3.85 0.11
C VAL A 105 13.81 -5.12 0.80
N ASP A 106 14.29 -5.01 2.05
CA ASP A 106 14.76 -6.17 2.83
C ASP A 106 13.63 -7.18 3.11
N GLN A 107 12.41 -6.70 3.41
CA GLN A 107 11.25 -7.59 3.61
C GLN A 107 10.88 -8.35 2.34
N VAL A 108 10.92 -7.68 1.17
CA VAL A 108 10.60 -8.29 -0.12
C VAL A 108 11.67 -9.31 -0.52
N GLU A 109 12.95 -9.00 -0.30
CA GLU A 109 14.05 -9.94 -0.58
C GLU A 109 13.93 -11.22 0.25
N THR A 110 13.46 -11.11 1.49
CA THR A 110 13.29 -12.24 2.41
C THR A 110 11.90 -12.87 2.37
N ALA A 111 11.02 -12.46 1.44
CA ALA A 111 9.69 -13.03 1.26
C ALA A 111 9.72 -14.15 0.22
N GLU A 112 9.04 -15.26 0.50
CA GLU A 112 8.86 -16.32 -0.49
C GLU A 112 7.83 -15.89 -1.54
N LEU A 113 8.32 -15.52 -2.73
CA LEU A 113 7.46 -15.21 -3.85
C LEU A 113 7.02 -16.50 -4.56
N ARG A 114 5.76 -16.55 -4.98
CA ARG A 114 5.27 -17.60 -5.88
C ARG A 114 6.08 -17.58 -7.18
N ASP A 115 6.29 -18.76 -7.76
CA ASP A 115 7.14 -18.95 -8.93
C ASP A 115 6.75 -18.00 -10.09
N GLY A 116 7.71 -17.19 -10.53
CA GLY A 116 7.53 -16.17 -11.58
C GLY A 116 6.94 -14.82 -11.13
N ALA A 117 6.59 -14.63 -9.87
CA ALA A 117 6.14 -13.34 -9.37
C ALA A 117 7.28 -12.31 -9.28
N VAL A 118 6.99 -11.05 -9.61
CA VAL A 118 7.95 -9.94 -9.53
C VAL A 118 7.41 -8.89 -8.60
N VAL A 119 8.26 -8.38 -7.71
CA VAL A 119 7.93 -7.27 -6.83
C VAL A 119 8.82 -6.10 -7.18
N VAL A 120 8.25 -4.89 -7.22
CA VAL A 120 9.00 -3.65 -7.27
C VAL A 120 8.64 -2.81 -6.05
N VAL A 121 9.66 -2.27 -5.40
CA VAL A 121 9.51 -1.25 -4.37
C VAL A 121 9.86 0.10 -4.99
N ASP A 122 8.97 1.07 -4.89
CA ASP A 122 9.11 2.40 -5.45
C ASP A 122 9.13 3.45 -4.33
N SER A 123 10.19 4.26 -4.27
CA SER A 123 10.32 5.36 -3.31
C SER A 123 9.71 6.67 -3.80
N ARG A 124 9.18 6.73 -5.04
CA ARG A 124 8.63 7.96 -5.65
C ARG A 124 7.36 8.45 -4.96
N PHE A 125 6.72 7.59 -4.17
CA PHE A 125 5.60 7.96 -3.31
C PHE A 125 6.04 8.81 -2.10
N GLY A 126 7.35 8.84 -1.84
CA GLY A 126 7.99 9.57 -0.74
C GLY A 126 8.34 11.02 -1.03
N ARG A 127 7.77 11.67 -2.07
CA ARG A 127 7.76 13.15 -2.13
C ARG A 127 6.76 13.69 -1.10
N ASP A 128 7.22 13.53 0.13
CA ASP A 128 7.02 14.42 1.25
C ASP A 128 5.60 14.43 1.88
N LEU A 129 5.40 13.52 2.84
CA LEU A 129 4.42 13.70 3.90
C LEU A 129 4.92 14.60 5.04
N ALA A 130 6.17 15.05 5.02
CA ALA A 130 6.58 16.19 5.84
C ALA A 130 6.11 17.53 5.24
N SER A 131 5.79 17.60 3.93
CA SER A 131 5.28 18.81 3.29
C SER A 131 3.75 18.90 3.15
N ALA A 132 3.00 17.81 3.28
CA ALA A 132 1.54 17.83 3.12
C ALA A 132 0.81 17.91 4.44
N HIS A 133 0.69 19.15 4.95
CA HIS A 133 -0.31 19.62 5.91
C HIS A 133 -0.38 18.85 7.25
N PRO A 134 -0.98 19.42 8.32
CA PRO A 134 -1.09 18.72 9.58
C PRO A 134 -2.05 17.57 9.36
N MET A 135 -1.51 16.36 9.21
CA MET A 135 -2.21 15.13 9.53
C MET A 135 -3.00 15.41 10.81
N ASP A 136 -4.34 15.31 10.72
CA ASP A 136 -5.23 15.76 11.79
C ASP A 136 -4.76 15.19 13.12
N ALA A 137 -4.83 15.98 14.19
CA ALA A 137 -4.38 15.55 15.52
C ALA A 137 -5.00 14.20 15.94
N ALA A 138 -6.23 13.93 15.50
CA ALA A 138 -6.91 12.64 15.67
C ALA A 138 -6.21 11.48 14.94
N LEU A 139 -5.78 11.70 13.69
CA LEU A 139 -5.05 10.69 12.91
C LEU A 139 -3.65 10.47 13.47
N ARG A 140 -2.97 11.53 13.94
CA ARG A 140 -1.70 11.40 14.67
C ARG A 140 -1.86 10.60 15.95
N GLN A 141 -2.88 10.88 16.75
CA GLN A 141 -3.17 10.11 17.97
C GLN A 141 -3.47 8.64 17.65
N ILE A 142 -4.26 8.37 16.61
CA ILE A 142 -4.52 7.01 16.15
C ILE A 142 -3.23 6.34 15.66
N LEU A 143 -2.35 7.06 14.97
CA LEU A 143 -1.08 6.52 14.45
C LEU A 143 -0.01 6.33 15.54
N ASP A 144 -0.06 7.12 16.61
CA ASP A 144 0.73 6.92 17.82
C ASP A 144 0.31 5.62 18.53
N GLU A 145 -0.99 5.31 18.53
CA GLU A 145 -1.54 4.06 19.08
C GLU A 145 -1.42 2.87 18.10
N HIS A 146 -1.43 3.12 16.80
CA HIS A 146 -1.44 2.13 15.73
C HIS A 146 -0.51 2.54 14.58
N LEU A 147 0.67 1.92 14.51
CA LEU A 147 1.75 2.27 13.57
C LEU A 147 1.33 2.36 12.08
N ALA A 148 0.24 1.71 11.69
CA ALA A 148 -0.30 1.72 10.33
C ALA A 148 -1.82 1.47 10.28
N LEU A 149 -2.51 2.13 9.33
CA LEU A 149 -3.92 1.98 9.03
C LEU A 149 -4.10 1.48 7.59
N ARG A 150 -4.57 0.25 7.41
CA ARG A 150 -4.83 -0.33 6.08
C ARG A 150 -6.24 0.01 5.61
N VAL A 151 -6.36 0.37 4.33
CA VAL A 151 -7.64 0.53 3.65
C VAL A 151 -7.58 -0.18 2.30
N ASP A 152 -8.53 -1.10 2.10
CA ASP A 152 -8.72 -1.77 0.82
C ASP A 152 -9.62 -0.90 -0.06
N LEU A 153 -9.19 -0.63 -1.28
CA LEU A 153 -9.97 0.16 -2.21
C LEU A 153 -10.91 -0.74 -3.01
N PRO A 154 -12.13 -0.29 -3.30
CA PRO A 154 -12.97 -0.97 -4.27
C PRO A 154 -12.30 -0.90 -5.65
N SER A 155 -11.90 -2.06 -6.15
CA SER A 155 -11.45 -2.28 -7.54
C SER A 155 -12.58 -2.14 -8.56
#